data_AF-A0A1L9PFM3-F1
#
_entry.id   AF-A0A1L9PFM3-F1
#
_cell.length_a   1.000
_cell.length_b   1.000
_cell.length_c   1.000
_cell.angle_alpha   90.00
_cell.angle_beta   90.00
_cell.angle_gamma   90.00
#
_symmetry.space_group_name_H-M   'P 1'
#
loop_
_entity.id
_entity.type
_entity.pdbx_description
1 polymer ?
#
loop_
_entity_poly.entity_id
_entity_poly.type
_entity_poly.pdbx_seq_one_letter_code
_entity_poly.pdbx_strand_id
1 'polypeptide(L)'
;MAAEPSYIDYEAFLDPDFSPASFANSLVVATNNATDTPLDLSTPLSRVLFDLQEIDTHIHTLTTKSALPLLTHTGDQTAAASKILKEADDQVASVSQGYERLEREVLRKWEAAEEARVATENSLATVRLARAVARCIALGRQLDGQMMEVTGRGGLPGAGGGDGTASPGPGRDDNTRALERAASTIVSLRRLLSDTGVGEEGHGLDRVKVIRTLKGDLLIPAENLVKARAQQAINRFSISASNSSSNGATAQSSYKQARDARARLISGVNVLYLLSPLPSRTTAAHPADFHPELLLSTLQGYIQTTTVASLNNLSRGLTMLPSLDKTLPEITARCQDIHALEAILSTIKPPSHPSLPQPQEQTSSPSSSSPPPNSDSKQNNLLTPLLTSLDTPSLPSYFWRSLASSLSPRIQEIIHRGGVSARTLRSNRDKLKREIRECVLRGSQLPQSALGVGMEKRDQNQNWEREAAVMVSAVVGVLER
;
A
#
# COMPACT_ATOMS: atom_id res chain seq x y z
N MET A 1 94.36 27.84 13.62
CA MET A 1 95.78 27.60 13.93
C MET A 1 96.53 27.92 12.64
N ALA A 2 97.36 28.96 12.64
CA ALA A 2 98.02 29.44 11.42
C ALA A 2 98.93 28.34 10.86
N ALA A 3 98.79 28.02 9.57
CA ALA A 3 99.59 27.03 8.89
C ALA A 3 101.06 27.47 8.92
N GLU A 4 101.94 26.61 9.44
CA GLU A 4 103.37 26.76 9.21
C GLU A 4 103.59 26.71 7.69
N PRO A 5 104.39 27.63 7.11
CA PRO A 5 104.65 27.62 5.67
C PRO A 5 105.42 26.35 5.31
N SER A 6 104.71 25.34 4.82
CA SER A 6 105.33 24.12 4.30
C SER A 6 105.98 24.41 2.96
N TYR A 7 107.21 23.92 2.77
CA TYR A 7 107.94 24.00 1.52
C TYR A 7 107.30 23.11 0.42
N ILE A 8 106.43 22.18 0.83
CA ILE A 8 105.71 21.28 -0.05
C ILE A 8 104.35 21.86 -0.41
N ASP A 9 104.07 21.90 -1.72
CA ASP A 9 102.77 22.28 -2.26
C ASP A 9 101.78 21.10 -2.18
N TYR A 10 101.13 20.96 -1.02
CA TYR A 10 100.15 19.89 -0.79
C TYR A 10 98.89 20.03 -1.67
N GLU A 11 98.57 21.22 -2.16
CA GLU A 11 97.39 21.43 -3.00
C GLU A 11 97.57 20.75 -4.37
N ALA A 12 98.78 20.82 -4.95
CA ALA A 12 99.11 20.10 -6.18
C ALA A 12 99.04 18.57 -6.03
N PHE A 13 99.27 18.02 -4.83
CA PHE A 13 99.22 16.57 -4.57
C PHE A 13 97.84 16.03 -4.20
N LEU A 14 96.96 16.89 -3.68
CA LEU A 14 95.58 16.53 -3.32
C LEU A 14 94.58 16.81 -4.45
N ASP A 15 95.03 17.40 -5.56
CA ASP A 15 94.22 17.64 -6.75
C ASP A 15 93.72 16.32 -7.36
N PRO A 16 92.41 16.14 -7.61
CA PRO A 16 91.87 14.94 -8.27
C PRO A 16 92.48 14.63 -9.64
N ASP A 17 93.07 15.61 -10.34
CA ASP A 17 93.73 15.43 -11.63
C ASP A 17 95.25 15.17 -11.51
N PHE A 18 95.78 15.01 -10.29
CA PHE A 18 97.19 14.75 -10.07
C PHE A 18 97.63 13.43 -10.73
N SER A 19 98.57 13.52 -11.67
CA SER A 19 99.16 12.36 -12.34
C SER A 19 100.64 12.22 -11.99
N PRO A 20 101.05 11.12 -11.31
CA PRO A 20 102.44 10.92 -10.88
C PRO A 20 103.46 10.99 -12.04
N ALA A 21 103.06 10.53 -13.23
CA ALA A 21 103.92 10.52 -14.41
C ALA A 21 104.18 11.92 -14.99
N SER A 22 103.19 12.82 -14.98
CA SER A 22 103.36 14.19 -15.50
C SER A 22 104.19 15.04 -14.52
N PHE A 23 103.97 14.85 -13.22
CA PHE A 23 104.75 15.50 -12.17
C PHE A 23 106.22 15.06 -12.22
N ALA A 24 106.48 13.75 -12.31
CA ALA A 24 107.84 13.23 -12.48
C ALA A 24 108.53 13.79 -13.74
N ASN A 25 107.81 13.86 -14.87
CA ASN A 25 108.34 14.44 -16.11
C ASN A 25 108.64 15.94 -15.95
N SER A 26 107.76 16.71 -15.29
CA SER A 26 107.99 18.13 -15.01
C SER A 26 109.23 18.37 -14.14
N LEU A 27 109.50 17.49 -13.17
CA LEU A 27 110.68 17.56 -12.30
C LEU A 27 111.97 17.21 -13.03
N VAL A 28 111.94 16.20 -13.91
CA VAL A 28 113.10 15.81 -14.73
C VAL A 28 113.45 16.94 -15.70
N VAL A 29 112.46 17.56 -16.34
CA VAL A 29 112.64 18.70 -17.24
C VAL A 29 113.09 19.96 -16.50
N ALA A 30 112.62 20.19 -15.27
CA ALA A 30 113.03 21.35 -14.46
C ALA A 30 114.45 21.25 -13.90
N THR A 31 114.99 20.04 -13.76
CA THR A 31 116.32 19.78 -13.15
C THR A 31 117.42 19.57 -14.18
N ASN A 32 117.09 19.28 -15.44
CA ASN A 32 118.06 19.03 -16.51
C ASN A 32 117.95 20.08 -17.62
N ASN A 33 119.09 20.55 -18.13
CA ASN A 33 119.13 21.41 -19.31
C ASN A 33 119.18 20.57 -20.59
N ALA A 34 118.63 21.10 -21.70
CA ALA A 34 118.55 20.38 -22.99
C ALA A 34 119.90 20.00 -23.63
N THR A 35 121.02 20.45 -23.07
CA THR A 35 122.39 20.18 -23.54
C THR A 35 123.17 19.20 -22.66
N ASP A 36 122.61 18.69 -21.56
CA ASP A 36 123.29 17.74 -20.67
C ASP A 36 123.25 16.31 -21.22
N THR A 37 124.43 15.70 -21.38
CA THR A 37 124.61 14.25 -21.64
C THR A 37 125.67 13.73 -20.66
N PRO A 38 125.36 12.89 -19.65
CA PRO A 38 124.13 12.12 -19.41
C PRO A 38 123.07 12.85 -18.56
N LEU A 39 121.80 12.41 -18.69
CA LEU A 39 120.65 12.90 -17.93
C LEU A 39 120.84 12.61 -16.43
N ASP A 40 120.79 13.65 -15.60
CA ASP A 40 120.89 13.51 -14.15
C ASP A 40 119.51 13.19 -13.54
N LEU A 41 119.32 11.92 -13.20
CA LEU A 41 118.15 11.42 -12.49
C LEU A 41 118.32 11.46 -10.97
N SER A 42 119.55 11.66 -10.48
CA SER A 42 119.84 11.61 -9.05
C SER A 42 119.26 12.83 -8.32
N THR A 43 119.35 14.01 -8.94
CA THR A 43 118.81 15.27 -8.39
C THR A 43 117.28 15.25 -8.25
N PRO A 44 116.47 14.99 -9.30
CA PRO A 44 115.00 14.92 -9.16
C PRO A 44 114.55 13.77 -8.25
N LEU A 45 115.24 12.62 -8.25
CA LEU A 45 114.95 11.53 -7.32
C LEU A 45 115.21 11.94 -5.86
N SER A 46 116.34 12.60 -5.60
CA SER A 46 116.67 13.08 -4.25
C SER A 46 115.63 14.07 -3.72
N ARG A 47 115.09 14.93 -4.60
CA ARG A 47 114.03 15.87 -4.24
C ARG A 47 112.72 15.16 -3.88
N VAL A 48 112.27 14.22 -4.70
CA VAL A 48 111.05 13.43 -4.40
C VAL A 48 111.20 12.62 -3.10
N LEU A 49 112.38 12.04 -2.86
CA LEU A 49 112.64 11.31 -1.61
C LEU A 49 112.62 12.23 -0.39
N PHE A 50 113.15 13.45 -0.52
CA PHE A 50 113.09 14.46 0.53
C PHE A 50 111.64 14.87 0.82
N ASP A 51 110.86 15.15 -0.23
CA ASP A 51 109.44 15.50 -0.11
C ASP A 51 108.62 14.36 0.54
N LEU A 52 108.89 13.11 0.16
CA LEU A 52 108.23 11.93 0.76
C LEU A 52 108.59 11.77 2.23
N GLN A 53 109.87 11.91 2.59
CA GLN A 53 110.30 11.87 3.99
C GLN A 53 109.66 12.99 4.81
N GLU A 54 109.54 14.18 4.26
CA GLU A 54 108.89 15.30 4.94
C GLU A 54 107.38 15.07 5.11
N ILE A 55 106.69 14.56 4.09
CA ILE A 55 105.28 14.15 4.19
C ILE A 55 105.11 13.07 5.28
N ASP A 56 105.94 12.03 5.25
CA ASP A 56 105.85 10.93 6.20
C ASP A 56 106.13 11.40 7.63
N THR A 57 107.17 12.20 7.83
CA THR A 57 107.46 12.80 9.14
C THR A 57 106.35 13.75 9.60
N HIS A 58 105.75 14.53 8.70
CA HIS A 58 104.64 15.41 9.02
C HIS A 58 103.38 14.62 9.38
N ILE A 59 103.02 13.58 8.61
CA ILE A 59 101.92 12.66 8.92
C ILE A 59 102.17 11.96 10.24
N HIS A 60 103.38 11.44 10.49
CA HIS A 60 103.71 10.80 11.76
C HIS A 60 103.61 11.78 12.92
N THR A 61 104.10 13.01 12.75
CA THR A 61 104.08 14.05 13.78
C THR A 61 102.65 14.50 14.07
N LEU A 62 101.85 14.74 13.04
CA LEU A 62 100.45 15.15 13.16
C LEU A 62 99.63 14.01 13.76
N THR A 63 99.76 12.79 13.24
CA THR A 63 99.07 11.60 13.77
C THR A 63 99.48 11.33 15.21
N THR A 64 100.74 11.51 15.60
CA THR A 64 101.20 11.24 16.97
C THR A 64 100.77 12.36 17.92
N LYS A 65 100.81 13.63 17.49
CA LYS A 65 100.34 14.79 18.27
C LYS A 65 98.81 14.81 18.42
N SER A 66 98.07 14.44 17.37
CA SER A 66 96.61 14.47 17.32
C SER A 66 95.95 13.09 17.42
N ALA A 67 96.71 12.03 17.73
CA ALA A 67 96.18 10.67 17.90
C ALA A 67 95.04 10.65 18.90
N LEU A 68 95.25 11.29 20.06
CA LEU A 68 94.24 11.36 21.10
C LEU A 68 92.98 12.11 20.63
N PRO A 69 93.05 13.35 20.10
CA PRO A 69 91.90 14.05 19.51
C PRO A 69 91.11 13.27 18.45
N LEU A 70 91.80 12.55 17.56
CA LEU A 70 91.15 11.77 16.49
C LEU A 70 90.43 10.54 17.06
N LEU A 71 91.06 9.85 18.02
CA LEU A 71 90.44 8.73 18.72
C LEU A 71 89.27 9.20 19.59
N THR A 72 89.38 10.34 20.27
CA THR A 72 88.27 10.90 21.06
C THR A 72 87.13 11.32 20.15
N HIS A 73 87.40 12.00 19.03
CA HIS A 73 86.35 12.39 18.09
C HIS A 73 85.62 11.17 17.51
N THR A 74 86.37 10.14 17.10
CA THR A 74 85.76 8.90 16.56
C THR A 74 85.00 8.15 17.65
N GLY A 75 85.52 8.13 18.88
CA GLY A 75 84.84 7.58 20.06
C GLY A 75 83.55 8.32 20.39
N ASP A 76 83.57 9.65 20.38
CA ASP A 76 82.41 10.49 20.67
C ASP A 76 81.36 10.39 19.56
N GLN A 77 81.78 10.32 18.29
CA GLN A 77 80.88 10.13 17.16
C GLN A 77 80.21 8.76 17.18
N THR A 78 80.97 7.69 17.45
CA THR A 78 80.40 6.34 17.59
C THR A 78 79.50 6.23 18.82
N ALA A 79 79.86 6.87 19.93
CA ALA A 79 79.00 6.95 21.12
C ALA A 79 77.69 7.69 20.83
N ALA A 80 77.74 8.85 20.16
CA ALA A 80 76.56 9.63 19.79
C ALA A 80 75.66 8.87 18.81
N ALA A 81 76.23 8.27 17.75
CA ALA A 81 75.48 7.46 16.80
C ALA A 81 74.83 6.25 17.48
N SER A 82 75.54 5.57 18.39
CA SER A 82 74.99 4.45 19.15
C SER A 82 73.85 4.87 20.07
N LYS A 83 73.89 6.09 20.63
CA LYS A 83 72.82 6.63 21.47
C LYS A 83 71.57 6.94 20.64
N ILE A 84 71.75 7.57 19.48
CA ILE A 84 70.64 7.87 18.56
C ILE A 84 70.00 6.57 18.05
N LEU A 85 70.83 5.57 17.70
CA LEU A 85 70.33 4.27 17.25
C LEU A 85 69.48 3.60 18.35
N LYS A 86 69.98 3.57 19.60
CA LYS A 86 69.23 3.01 20.73
C LYS A 86 67.91 3.73 20.95
N GLU A 87 67.90 5.05 20.93
CA GLU A 87 66.67 5.83 21.10
C GLU A 87 65.69 5.59 19.95
N ALA A 88 66.17 5.50 18.71
CA ALA A 88 65.33 5.15 17.56
C ALA A 88 64.77 3.73 17.67
N ASP A 89 65.57 2.75 18.08
CA ASP A 89 65.13 1.37 18.30
C ASP A 89 64.07 1.31 19.42
N ASP A 90 64.26 2.04 20.51
CA ASP A 90 63.30 2.12 21.61
C ASP A 90 61.97 2.76 21.15
N GLN A 91 62.02 3.80 20.31
CA GLN A 91 60.82 4.43 19.75
C GLN A 91 60.11 3.51 18.75
N VAL A 92 60.86 2.81 17.89
CA VAL A 92 60.28 1.83 16.95
C VAL A 92 59.63 0.68 17.71
N ALA A 93 60.27 0.16 18.76
CA ALA A 93 59.71 -0.87 19.62
C ALA A 93 58.45 -0.40 20.35
N SER A 94 58.43 0.86 20.80
CA SER A 94 57.25 1.47 21.42
C SER A 94 56.08 1.56 20.43
N VAL A 95 56.35 1.99 19.20
CA VAL A 95 55.33 2.09 18.14
C VAL A 95 54.83 0.70 17.71
N SER A 96 55.72 -0.28 17.54
CA SER A 96 55.32 -1.64 17.17
C SER A 96 54.46 -2.27 18.26
N GLN A 97 54.83 -2.12 19.53
CA GLN A 97 54.04 -2.58 20.66
C GLN A 97 52.69 -1.85 20.75
N GLY A 98 52.68 -0.53 20.50
CA GLY A 98 51.48 0.28 20.43
C GLY A 98 50.51 -0.19 19.32
N TYR A 99 51.05 -0.54 18.16
CA TYR A 99 50.28 -1.08 17.04
C TYR A 99 49.72 -2.47 17.36
N GLU A 100 50.54 -3.39 17.90
CA GLU A 100 50.06 -4.72 18.31
C GLU A 100 48.94 -4.64 19.35
N ARG A 101 49.06 -3.66 20.27
CA ARG A 101 48.00 -3.38 21.24
C ARG A 101 46.73 -2.88 20.57
N LEU A 102 46.85 -1.93 19.63
CA LEU A 102 45.72 -1.38 18.89
C LEU A 102 45.04 -2.46 18.02
N GLU A 103 45.80 -3.31 17.36
CA GLU A 103 45.28 -4.43 16.59
C GLU A 103 44.46 -5.37 17.47
N ARG A 104 45.02 -5.75 18.62
CA ARG A 104 44.36 -6.69 19.54
C ARG A 104 43.14 -6.08 20.23
N GLU A 105 43.24 -4.83 20.68
CA GLU A 105 42.19 -4.19 21.48
C GLU A 105 41.10 -3.54 20.64
N VAL A 106 41.41 -3.05 19.44
CA VAL A 106 40.47 -2.26 18.61
C VAL A 106 40.08 -3.03 17.35
N LEU A 107 41.03 -3.43 16.50
CA LEU A 107 40.70 -4.03 15.21
C LEU A 107 39.95 -5.36 15.36
N ARG A 108 40.47 -6.29 16.16
CA ARG A 108 39.80 -7.59 16.38
C ARG A 108 38.44 -7.45 17.05
N LYS A 109 38.28 -6.47 17.96
CA LYS A 109 36.99 -6.21 18.61
C LYS A 109 36.00 -5.57 17.64
N TRP A 110 36.47 -4.69 16.76
CA TRP A 110 35.65 -4.07 15.72
C TRP A 110 35.18 -5.12 14.70
N GLU A 111 36.05 -6.02 14.25
CA GLU A 111 35.67 -7.12 13.35
C GLU A 111 34.59 -8.01 13.96
N ALA A 112 34.76 -8.41 15.22
CA ALA A 112 33.75 -9.18 15.96
C ALA A 112 32.44 -8.39 16.16
N ALA A 113 32.53 -7.08 16.40
CA ALA A 113 31.36 -6.21 16.53
C ALA A 113 30.62 -6.03 15.19
N GLU A 114 31.34 -5.97 14.08
CA GLU A 114 30.77 -5.86 12.74
C GLU A 114 30.08 -7.18 12.33
N GLU A 115 30.68 -8.32 12.64
CA GLU A 115 30.03 -9.62 12.47
C GLU A 115 28.73 -9.70 13.31
N ALA A 116 28.78 -9.25 14.57
CA ALA A 116 27.59 -9.17 15.42
C ALA A 116 26.55 -8.18 14.89
N ARG A 117 26.96 -7.04 14.30
CA ARG A 117 26.06 -6.08 13.65
C ARG A 117 25.33 -6.75 12.48
N VAL A 118 26.05 -7.44 11.60
CA VAL A 118 25.45 -8.14 10.46
C VAL A 118 24.51 -9.26 10.94
N ALA A 119 24.90 -10.04 11.96
CA ALA A 119 24.05 -11.07 12.54
C ALA A 119 22.77 -10.50 13.18
N THR A 120 22.88 -9.38 13.87
CA THR A 120 21.72 -8.70 14.49
C THR A 120 20.80 -8.07 13.45
N GLU A 121 21.33 -7.47 12.39
CA GLU A 121 20.54 -6.95 11.27
C GLU A 121 19.78 -8.06 10.53
N ASN A 122 20.46 -9.17 10.24
CA ASN A 122 19.85 -10.33 9.63
C ASN A 122 18.78 -10.94 10.53
N SER A 123 19.03 -11.09 11.84
CA SER A 123 18.03 -11.62 12.78
C SER A 123 16.84 -10.67 12.96
N LEU A 124 17.04 -9.35 12.94
CA LEU A 124 15.96 -8.38 12.96
C LEU A 124 15.10 -8.48 11.69
N ALA A 125 15.73 -8.61 10.53
CA ALA A 125 15.04 -8.77 9.25
C ALA A 125 14.22 -10.07 9.23
N THR A 126 14.77 -11.20 9.69
CA THR A 126 14.04 -12.46 9.77
C THR A 126 12.90 -12.40 10.78
N VAL A 127 13.08 -11.78 11.94
CA VAL A 127 12.01 -11.63 12.95
C VAL A 127 10.88 -10.72 12.45
N ARG A 128 11.19 -9.62 11.75
CA ARG A 128 10.18 -8.74 11.14
C ARG A 128 9.35 -9.50 10.10
N LEU A 129 10.01 -10.22 9.20
CA LEU A 129 9.35 -11.05 8.20
C LEU A 129 8.50 -12.15 8.86
N ALA A 130 9.05 -12.87 9.84
CA ALA A 130 8.34 -13.93 10.55
C ALA A 130 7.08 -13.42 11.28
N ARG A 131 7.15 -12.25 11.93
CA ARG A 131 5.98 -11.63 12.57
C ARG A 131 4.91 -11.21 11.57
N ALA A 132 5.31 -10.66 10.43
CA ALA A 132 4.38 -10.29 9.37
C ALA A 132 3.71 -11.51 8.73
N VAL A 133 4.47 -12.58 8.47
CA VAL A 133 3.95 -13.89 8.02
C VAL A 133 2.98 -14.46 9.05
N ALA A 134 3.35 -14.47 10.34
CA ALA A 134 2.50 -15.00 11.41
C ALA A 134 1.17 -14.24 11.52
N ARG A 135 1.19 -12.90 11.41
CA ARG A 135 -0.03 -12.09 11.37
C ARG A 135 -0.90 -12.41 10.15
N CYS A 136 -0.31 -12.54 8.96
CA CYS A 136 -1.06 -12.92 7.77
C CYS A 136 -1.70 -14.31 7.89
N ILE A 137 -0.99 -15.30 8.44
CA ILE A 137 -1.53 -16.64 8.65
C ILE A 137 -2.63 -16.62 9.72
N ALA A 138 -2.45 -15.86 10.82
CA ALA A 138 -3.46 -15.73 11.86
C ALA A 138 -4.77 -15.10 11.32
N LEU A 139 -4.65 -14.06 10.49
CA LEU A 139 -5.78 -13.45 9.80
C LEU A 139 -6.40 -14.38 8.76
N GLY A 140 -5.59 -15.16 8.03
CA GLY A 140 -6.08 -16.19 7.11
C GLY A 140 -6.90 -17.26 7.84
N ARG A 141 -6.42 -17.73 9.00
CA ARG A 141 -7.18 -18.68 9.84
C ARG A 141 -8.47 -18.07 10.36
N GLN A 142 -8.44 -16.80 10.75
CA GLN A 142 -9.64 -16.08 11.16
C GLN A 142 -10.65 -15.96 10.00
N LEU A 143 -10.18 -15.66 8.80
CA LEU A 143 -11.00 -15.59 7.59
C LEU A 143 -11.64 -16.95 7.28
N ASP A 144 -10.87 -18.03 7.34
CA ASP A 144 -11.38 -19.38 7.10
C ASP A 144 -12.47 -19.77 8.12
N GLY A 145 -12.25 -19.46 9.40
CA GLY A 145 -13.28 -19.61 10.45
C GLY A 145 -14.56 -18.82 10.15
N GLN A 146 -14.43 -17.56 9.75
CA GLN A 146 -15.57 -16.70 9.38
C GLN A 146 -16.26 -17.19 8.10
N MET A 147 -15.53 -17.77 7.14
CA MET A 147 -16.10 -18.36 5.93
C MET A 147 -16.90 -19.63 6.23
N MET A 148 -16.44 -20.46 7.18
CA MET A 148 -17.21 -21.64 7.62
C MET A 148 -18.54 -21.23 8.28
N GLU A 149 -18.55 -20.13 9.04
CA GLU A 149 -19.78 -19.53 9.58
C GLU A 149 -20.69 -19.05 8.43
N VAL A 150 -20.17 -18.25 7.48
CA VAL A 150 -20.95 -17.70 6.36
C VAL A 150 -21.55 -18.78 5.44
N THR A 151 -20.83 -19.88 5.24
CA THR A 151 -21.27 -21.03 4.42
C THR A 151 -22.21 -21.97 5.16
N GLY A 152 -22.47 -21.76 6.45
CA GLY A 152 -23.36 -22.59 7.26
C GLY A 152 -22.80 -23.97 7.58
N ARG A 153 -21.50 -24.19 7.35
CA ARG A 153 -20.79 -25.44 7.72
C ARG A 153 -20.29 -25.44 9.17
N GLY A 154 -20.41 -24.32 9.88
CA GLY A 154 -19.99 -24.16 11.28
C GLY A 154 -20.94 -24.75 12.34
N GLY A 155 -22.09 -25.32 11.96
CA GLY A 155 -22.90 -26.11 12.87
C GLY A 155 -22.41 -27.55 12.90
N LEU A 156 -21.82 -28.01 14.01
CA LEU A 156 -21.47 -29.41 14.18
C LEU A 156 -22.70 -30.31 13.95
N PRO A 157 -22.60 -31.41 13.18
CA PRO A 157 -23.69 -32.38 13.01
C PRO A 157 -23.75 -33.34 14.21
N GLY A 158 -23.98 -32.84 15.43
CA GLY A 158 -23.78 -33.68 16.62
C GLY A 158 -24.41 -33.29 17.95
N ALA A 159 -25.32 -32.31 18.02
CA ALA A 159 -26.06 -32.04 19.27
C ALA A 159 -27.41 -31.40 18.99
N GLY A 160 -28.43 -32.23 18.78
CA GLY A 160 -29.81 -31.80 18.58
C GLY A 160 -30.57 -32.79 17.71
N GLY A 161 -30.95 -33.93 18.27
CA GLY A 161 -31.87 -34.85 17.61
C GLY A 161 -33.25 -34.21 17.44
N GLY A 162 -33.95 -34.61 16.37
CA GLY A 162 -35.39 -34.44 16.26
C GLY A 162 -35.86 -33.51 15.16
N ASP A 163 -36.31 -34.15 14.09
CA ASP A 163 -37.46 -33.78 13.26
C ASP A 163 -37.30 -32.75 12.12
N GLY A 164 -37.75 -33.18 10.94
CA GLY A 164 -37.64 -32.51 9.65
C GLY A 164 -38.65 -31.38 9.47
N THR A 165 -38.69 -30.43 10.39
CA THR A 165 -39.45 -29.18 10.22
C THR A 165 -38.49 -28.00 10.19
N ALA A 166 -38.33 -27.42 9.01
CA ALA A 166 -37.51 -26.23 8.77
C ALA A 166 -38.08 -25.02 9.50
N SER A 167 -37.74 -24.87 10.78
CA SER A 167 -37.87 -23.62 11.52
C SER A 167 -36.64 -22.75 11.25
N PRO A 168 -36.79 -21.48 10.84
CA PRO A 168 -35.68 -20.57 10.61
C PRO A 168 -35.10 -20.12 11.96
N GLY A 169 -34.10 -20.85 12.45
CA GLY A 169 -33.36 -20.50 13.67
C GLY A 169 -32.40 -19.31 13.50
N PRO A 170 -31.84 -18.79 14.61
CA PRO A 170 -31.03 -17.56 14.71
C PRO A 170 -29.73 -17.53 13.88
N GLY A 171 -29.33 -18.65 13.25
CA GLY A 171 -28.13 -18.70 12.41
C GLY A 171 -28.16 -17.82 11.15
N ARG A 172 -29.31 -17.24 10.78
CA ARG A 172 -29.40 -16.37 9.59
C ARG A 172 -28.95 -14.93 9.83
N ASP A 173 -29.05 -14.45 11.07
CA ASP A 173 -28.56 -13.12 11.46
C ASP A 173 -27.05 -13.16 11.73
N ASP A 174 -26.59 -14.26 12.32
CA ASP A 174 -25.16 -14.51 12.51
C ASP A 174 -24.41 -14.57 11.17
N ASN A 175 -25.04 -15.09 10.12
CA ASN A 175 -24.48 -15.08 8.76
C ASN A 175 -24.25 -13.66 8.22
N THR A 176 -25.10 -12.69 8.56
CA THR A 176 -24.94 -11.29 8.11
C THR A 176 -23.79 -10.60 8.83
N ARG A 177 -23.66 -10.84 10.13
CA ARG A 177 -22.53 -10.32 10.94
C ARG A 177 -21.21 -11.03 10.61
N ALA A 178 -21.26 -12.32 10.31
CA ALA A 178 -20.09 -13.08 9.87
C ALA A 178 -19.59 -12.58 8.51
N LEU A 179 -20.49 -12.17 7.61
CA LEU A 179 -20.13 -11.58 6.31
C LEU A 179 -19.42 -10.23 6.47
N GLU A 180 -19.91 -9.36 7.36
CA GLU A 180 -19.26 -8.08 7.66
C GLU A 180 -17.87 -8.28 8.30
N ARG A 181 -17.76 -9.23 9.24
CA ARG A 181 -16.48 -9.59 9.85
C ARG A 181 -15.49 -10.14 8.81
N ALA A 182 -15.93 -11.03 7.92
CA ALA A 182 -15.12 -11.56 6.82
C ALA A 182 -14.67 -10.46 5.85
N ALA A 183 -15.54 -9.51 5.53
CA ALA A 183 -15.16 -8.36 4.70
C ALA A 183 -14.08 -7.50 5.39
N SER A 184 -14.21 -7.24 6.69
CA SER A 184 -13.21 -6.46 7.44
C SER A 184 -11.84 -7.17 7.52
N THR A 185 -11.81 -8.49 7.65
CA THR A 185 -10.57 -9.29 7.68
C THR A 185 -9.93 -9.41 6.30
N ILE A 186 -10.73 -9.50 5.23
CA ILE A 186 -10.25 -9.40 3.84
C ILE A 186 -9.58 -8.05 3.60
N VAL A 187 -10.20 -6.95 4.02
CA VAL A 187 -9.63 -5.60 3.81
C VAL A 187 -8.36 -5.42 4.63
N SER A 188 -8.29 -5.92 5.86
CA SER A 188 -7.05 -5.88 6.65
C SER A 188 -5.94 -6.73 6.03
N LEU A 189 -6.26 -7.90 5.47
CA LEU A 189 -5.32 -8.71 4.69
C LEU A 189 -4.84 -7.98 3.44
N ARG A 190 -5.73 -7.34 2.68
CA ARG A 190 -5.35 -6.53 1.51
C ARG A 190 -4.40 -5.41 1.90
N ARG A 191 -4.66 -4.71 3.01
CA ARG A 191 -3.79 -3.64 3.51
C ARG A 191 -2.39 -4.16 3.85
N LEU A 192 -2.31 -5.25 4.60
CA LEU A 192 -1.02 -5.87 4.93
C LEU A 192 -0.25 -6.35 3.70
N LEU A 193 -0.95 -6.79 2.66
CA LEU A 193 -0.35 -7.22 1.39
C LEU A 193 -0.01 -6.05 0.45
N SER A 194 -0.67 -4.89 0.60
CA SER A 194 -0.39 -3.69 -0.20
C SER A 194 0.71 -2.82 0.39
N ASP A 195 0.94 -2.91 1.70
CA ASP A 195 1.95 -2.14 2.43
C ASP A 195 3.36 -2.75 2.20
N THR A 196 3.83 -2.73 0.95
CA THR A 196 5.11 -3.30 0.51
C THR A 196 6.31 -2.35 0.64
N GLY A 197 6.10 -1.13 1.15
CA GLY A 197 7.14 -0.10 1.30
C GLY A 197 8.30 -0.52 2.20
N VAL A 198 9.46 0.13 2.02
CA VAL A 198 10.64 -0.12 2.88
C VAL A 198 10.31 0.30 4.31
N GLY A 199 10.32 -0.65 5.24
CA GLY A 199 9.94 -0.44 6.64
C GLY A 199 8.45 -0.65 6.95
N GLU A 200 7.61 -0.89 5.95
CA GLU A 200 6.21 -1.28 6.14
C GLU A 200 6.07 -2.78 6.42
N GLU A 201 4.95 -3.19 7.03
CA GLU A 201 4.75 -4.56 7.52
C GLU A 201 4.72 -5.62 6.41
N GLY A 202 4.40 -5.25 5.17
CA GLY A 202 4.35 -6.13 4.01
C GLY A 202 5.68 -6.26 3.25
N HIS A 203 6.77 -5.64 3.71
CA HIS A 203 8.06 -5.71 3.02
C HIS A 203 8.58 -7.15 2.94
N GLY A 204 8.71 -7.67 1.71
CA GLY A 204 9.22 -9.03 1.45
C GLY A 204 8.19 -10.16 1.58
N LEU A 205 6.91 -9.87 1.88
CA LEU A 205 5.86 -10.88 2.00
C LEU A 205 5.62 -11.67 0.71
N ASP A 206 5.65 -11.02 -0.45
CA ASP A 206 5.38 -11.66 -1.74
C ASP A 206 6.46 -12.68 -2.18
N ARG A 207 7.65 -12.59 -1.58
CA ARG A 207 8.74 -13.56 -1.81
C ARG A 207 8.46 -14.90 -1.11
N VAL A 208 7.59 -14.92 -0.11
CA VAL A 208 7.29 -16.13 0.67
C VAL A 208 6.21 -16.96 -0.01
N LYS A 209 6.54 -18.20 -0.39
CA LYS A 209 5.63 -19.11 -1.10
C LYS A 209 4.29 -19.34 -0.38
N VAL A 210 4.31 -19.47 0.94
CA VAL A 210 3.11 -19.69 1.77
C VAL A 210 2.10 -18.54 1.66
N ILE A 211 2.58 -17.30 1.54
CA ILE A 211 1.71 -16.14 1.39
C ILE A 211 1.13 -16.08 -0.02
N ARG A 212 1.91 -16.46 -1.04
CA ARG A 212 1.41 -16.60 -2.41
C ARG A 212 0.33 -17.67 -2.52
N THR A 213 0.49 -18.81 -1.86
CA THR A 213 -0.54 -19.85 -1.81
C THR A 213 -1.76 -19.38 -1.02
N LEU A 214 -1.58 -18.71 0.13
CA LEU A 214 -2.71 -18.13 0.89
C LEU A 214 -3.50 -17.12 0.05
N LYS A 215 -2.80 -16.28 -0.73
CA LYS A 215 -3.42 -15.31 -1.64
C LYS A 215 -4.23 -16.00 -2.74
N GLY A 216 -3.65 -17.00 -3.40
CA GLY A 216 -4.28 -17.75 -4.48
C GLY A 216 -5.45 -18.62 -4.04
N ASP A 217 -5.23 -19.41 -3.00
CA ASP A 217 -6.12 -20.52 -2.62
C ASP A 217 -7.18 -20.12 -1.61
N LEU A 218 -6.95 -19.08 -0.80
CA LEU A 218 -7.89 -18.63 0.25
C LEU A 218 -8.42 -17.23 -0.03
N LEU A 219 -7.55 -16.22 -0.20
CA LEU A 219 -7.99 -14.82 -0.25
C LEU A 219 -8.88 -14.52 -1.48
N ILE A 220 -8.41 -14.84 -2.69
CA ILE A 220 -9.16 -14.59 -3.93
C ILE A 220 -10.53 -15.32 -3.95
N PRO A 221 -10.62 -16.63 -3.64
CA PRO A 221 -11.92 -17.30 -3.62
C PRO A 221 -12.82 -16.80 -2.47
N ALA A 222 -12.25 -16.45 -1.31
CA ALA A 222 -13.01 -15.83 -0.22
C ALA A 222 -13.64 -14.50 -0.65
N GLU A 223 -12.86 -13.63 -1.29
CA GLU A 223 -13.31 -12.35 -1.82
C GLU A 223 -14.44 -12.52 -2.83
N ASN A 224 -14.28 -13.44 -3.78
CA ASN A 224 -15.30 -13.73 -4.78
C ASN A 224 -16.59 -14.27 -4.15
N LEU A 225 -16.48 -15.14 -3.14
CA LEU A 225 -17.64 -15.68 -2.42
C LEU A 225 -18.37 -14.58 -1.64
N VAL A 226 -17.65 -13.76 -0.88
CA VAL A 226 -18.22 -12.67 -0.08
C VAL A 226 -18.89 -11.64 -1.00
N LYS A 227 -18.24 -11.28 -2.12
CA LYS A 227 -18.80 -10.41 -3.15
C LYS A 227 -20.08 -11.00 -3.74
N ALA A 228 -20.06 -12.24 -4.21
CA ALA A 228 -21.23 -12.88 -4.81
C ALA A 228 -22.40 -12.97 -3.83
N ARG A 229 -22.13 -13.25 -2.54
CA ARG A 229 -23.15 -13.36 -1.50
C ARG A 229 -23.74 -12.00 -1.12
N ALA A 230 -22.93 -10.95 -1.07
CA ALA A 230 -23.40 -9.59 -0.86
C ALA A 230 -24.25 -9.09 -2.05
N GLN A 231 -23.82 -9.36 -3.28
CA GLN A 231 -24.60 -9.08 -4.50
C GLN A 231 -25.95 -9.81 -4.50
N GLN A 232 -25.95 -11.08 -4.10
CA GLN A 232 -27.16 -11.87 -3.98
C GLN A 232 -28.11 -11.36 -2.89
N ALA A 233 -27.58 -10.84 -1.77
CA ALA A 233 -28.38 -10.25 -0.70
C ALA A 233 -29.14 -9.00 -1.18
N ILE A 234 -28.48 -8.16 -1.99
CA ILE A 234 -29.11 -6.98 -2.61
C ILE A 234 -30.12 -7.42 -3.69
N ASN A 235 -29.73 -8.34 -4.57
CA ASN A 235 -30.60 -8.75 -5.69
C ASN A 235 -31.86 -9.52 -5.24
N ARG A 236 -31.83 -10.15 -4.07
CA ARG A 236 -32.98 -10.84 -3.47
C ARG A 236 -33.80 -9.97 -2.53
N PHE A 237 -33.49 -8.68 -2.43
CA PHE A 237 -34.23 -7.79 -1.57
C PHE A 237 -35.67 -7.64 -2.04
N SER A 238 -36.60 -7.91 -1.12
CA SER A 238 -38.04 -7.73 -1.27
C SER A 238 -38.66 -7.66 0.11
N ILE A 239 -39.38 -6.57 0.41
CA ILE A 239 -40.16 -6.39 1.64
C ILE A 239 -41.64 -6.71 1.39
N SER A 240 -42.08 -6.63 0.14
CA SER A 240 -43.51 -6.62 -0.22
C SER A 240 -44.05 -7.99 -0.69
N ALA A 241 -43.18 -8.93 -1.08
CA ALA A 241 -43.61 -10.24 -1.60
C ALA A 241 -44.25 -11.20 -0.55
N SER A 242 -44.25 -10.85 0.75
CA SER A 242 -44.80 -11.75 1.80
C SER A 242 -46.30 -11.58 2.06
N ASN A 243 -46.99 -10.63 1.40
CA ASN A 243 -48.39 -10.30 1.69
C ASN A 243 -49.43 -11.16 0.94
N SER A 244 -49.02 -12.17 0.18
CA SER A 244 -49.93 -12.99 -0.64
C SER A 244 -50.63 -14.13 0.12
N SER A 245 -50.51 -14.24 1.44
CA SER A 245 -51.22 -15.24 2.26
C SER A 245 -52.25 -14.58 3.19
N SER A 246 -53.51 -14.64 2.78
CA SER A 246 -54.68 -14.00 3.38
C SER A 246 -55.18 -14.65 4.68
N ASN A 247 -54.33 -14.85 5.69
CA ASN A 247 -54.75 -15.29 7.02
C ASN A 247 -54.04 -14.47 8.11
N GLY A 248 -54.81 -13.75 8.93
CA GLY A 248 -54.38 -12.71 9.89
C GLY A 248 -53.44 -13.12 11.03
N ALA A 249 -52.81 -14.30 10.98
CA ALA A 249 -51.79 -14.74 11.93
C ALA A 249 -50.34 -14.43 11.44
N THR A 250 -50.15 -13.93 10.22
CA THR A 250 -48.82 -13.75 9.58
C THR A 250 -48.20 -12.37 9.75
N ALA A 251 -48.91 -11.37 10.30
CA ALA A 251 -48.40 -10.00 10.43
C ALA A 251 -47.12 -9.89 11.27
N GLN A 252 -47.00 -10.69 12.35
CA GLN A 252 -45.78 -10.75 13.17
C GLN A 252 -44.60 -11.44 12.47
N SER A 253 -44.88 -12.39 11.57
CA SER A 253 -43.85 -13.07 10.75
C SER A 253 -43.34 -12.17 9.63
N SER A 254 -44.23 -11.41 8.99
CA SER A 254 -43.88 -10.43 7.95
C SER A 254 -42.99 -9.31 8.50
N TYR A 255 -43.25 -8.82 9.73
CA TYR A 255 -42.40 -7.81 10.37
C TYR A 255 -40.96 -8.32 10.61
N LYS A 256 -40.82 -9.54 11.14
CA LYS A 256 -39.51 -10.18 11.34
C LYS A 256 -38.79 -10.37 10.01
N GLN A 257 -39.48 -10.86 8.98
CA GLN A 257 -38.92 -11.02 7.64
C GLN A 257 -38.46 -9.69 7.02
N ALA A 258 -39.25 -8.63 7.17
CA ALA A 258 -38.89 -7.28 6.69
C ALA A 258 -37.67 -6.72 7.43
N ARG A 259 -37.59 -6.93 8.76
CA ARG A 259 -36.43 -6.55 9.56
C ARG A 259 -35.18 -7.33 9.14
N ASP A 260 -35.30 -8.63 8.90
CA ASP A 260 -34.17 -9.44 8.46
C ASP A 260 -33.74 -9.11 7.03
N ALA A 261 -34.68 -8.80 6.14
CA ALA A 261 -34.38 -8.34 4.77
C ALA A 261 -33.62 -7.02 4.81
N ARG A 262 -34.03 -6.10 5.69
CA ARG A 262 -33.29 -4.85 5.96
C ARG A 262 -31.89 -5.14 6.52
N ALA A 263 -31.75 -6.03 7.49
CA ALA A 263 -30.44 -6.37 8.06
C ALA A 263 -29.48 -6.97 7.01
N ARG A 264 -29.98 -7.86 6.14
CA ARG A 264 -29.21 -8.43 5.02
C ARG A 264 -28.82 -7.37 3.99
N LEU A 265 -29.71 -6.42 3.71
CA LEU A 265 -29.41 -5.34 2.79
C LEU A 265 -28.34 -4.40 3.36
N ILE A 266 -28.48 -3.98 4.63
CA ILE A 266 -27.48 -3.14 5.30
C ILE A 266 -26.12 -3.84 5.30
N SER A 267 -26.07 -5.12 5.69
CA SER A 267 -24.84 -5.92 5.68
C SER A 267 -24.25 -6.05 4.28
N GLY A 268 -25.06 -6.35 3.25
CA GLY A 268 -24.60 -6.46 1.87
C GLY A 268 -24.06 -5.13 1.31
N VAL A 269 -24.71 -4.02 1.65
CA VAL A 269 -24.28 -2.66 1.30
C VAL A 269 -22.96 -2.31 1.99
N ASN A 270 -22.86 -2.55 3.30
CA ASN A 270 -21.62 -2.33 4.07
C ASN A 270 -20.46 -3.17 3.52
N VAL A 271 -20.71 -4.44 3.22
CA VAL A 271 -19.71 -5.37 2.67
C VAL A 271 -19.25 -4.90 1.29
N LEU A 272 -20.16 -4.57 0.36
CA LEU A 272 -19.79 -4.09 -0.97
C LEU A 272 -19.11 -2.73 -0.95
N TYR A 273 -19.45 -1.88 0.01
CA TYR A 273 -18.74 -0.63 0.25
C TYR A 273 -17.29 -0.90 0.71
N LEU A 274 -17.09 -1.79 1.69
CA LEU A 274 -15.76 -2.17 2.19
C LEU A 274 -14.90 -2.93 1.18
N LEU A 275 -15.52 -3.74 0.31
CA LEU A 275 -14.81 -4.52 -0.72
C LEU A 275 -14.58 -3.75 -2.03
N SER A 276 -15.16 -2.56 -2.17
CA SER A 276 -15.00 -1.76 -3.38
C SER A 276 -13.53 -1.41 -3.64
N PRO A 277 -13.08 -1.45 -4.90
CA PRO A 277 -11.69 -1.24 -5.24
C PRO A 277 -11.30 0.19 -4.88
N LEU A 278 -10.26 0.33 -4.06
CA LEU A 278 -9.62 1.62 -3.84
C LEU A 278 -8.64 1.85 -5.01
N PRO A 279 -8.54 3.08 -5.54
CA PRO A 279 -7.44 3.42 -6.42
C PRO A 279 -6.11 3.17 -5.69
N SER A 280 -5.13 2.62 -6.41
CA SER A 280 -3.79 2.34 -5.88
C SER A 280 -3.25 3.56 -5.13
N ARG A 281 -2.75 3.35 -3.91
CA ARG A 281 -2.24 4.35 -2.93
C ARG A 281 -1.13 5.28 -3.48
N THR A 282 -0.69 5.10 -4.72
CA THR A 282 0.26 5.96 -5.45
C THR A 282 -0.26 7.38 -5.67
N THR A 283 -1.57 7.58 -5.64
CA THR A 283 -2.19 8.91 -5.59
C THR A 283 -2.86 9.04 -4.24
N ALA A 284 -2.49 10.05 -3.45
CA ALA A 284 -3.08 10.32 -2.14
C ALA A 284 -4.62 10.40 -2.27
N ALA A 285 -5.30 9.30 -1.96
CA ALA A 285 -6.73 9.15 -2.16
C ALA A 285 -7.46 10.03 -1.14
N HIS A 286 -7.85 11.22 -1.60
CA HIS A 286 -8.73 12.10 -0.87
C HIS A 286 -10.07 11.37 -0.66
N PRO A 287 -10.72 11.47 0.52
CA PRO A 287 -12.00 10.81 0.81
C PRO A 287 -13.15 11.22 -0.13
N ALA A 288 -12.95 12.25 -0.97
CA ALA A 288 -13.93 12.72 -1.96
C ALA A 288 -13.88 11.96 -3.32
N ASP A 289 -12.79 11.25 -3.62
CA ASP A 289 -12.62 10.56 -4.92
C ASP A 289 -13.04 9.07 -4.86
N PHE A 290 -13.44 8.61 -3.68
CA PHE A 290 -13.88 7.24 -3.47
C PHE A 290 -15.31 7.03 -3.99
N HIS A 291 -15.41 6.41 -5.15
CA HIS A 291 -16.66 5.99 -5.77
C HIS A 291 -16.80 4.47 -5.60
N PRO A 292 -17.82 3.98 -4.87
CA PRO A 292 -17.97 2.55 -4.63
C PRO A 292 -18.56 1.87 -5.87
N GLU A 293 -17.74 1.67 -6.90
CA GLU A 293 -18.16 1.12 -8.21
C GLU A 293 -18.94 -0.19 -8.08
N LEU A 294 -18.47 -1.11 -7.24
CA LEU A 294 -19.11 -2.41 -7.05
C LEU A 294 -20.51 -2.29 -6.45
N LEU A 295 -20.70 -1.37 -5.51
CA LEU A 295 -22.01 -1.12 -4.92
C LEU A 295 -22.92 -0.47 -5.97
N LEU A 296 -22.43 0.56 -6.65
CA LEU A 296 -23.19 1.30 -7.67
C LEU A 296 -23.63 0.38 -8.81
N SER A 297 -22.72 -0.43 -9.36
CA SER A 297 -23.02 -1.37 -10.43
C SER A 297 -24.08 -2.40 -10.03
N THR A 298 -24.04 -2.85 -8.77
CA THR A 298 -24.99 -3.87 -8.28
C THR A 298 -26.37 -3.28 -8.03
N LEU A 299 -26.46 -2.07 -7.48
CA LEU A 299 -27.73 -1.38 -7.28
C LEU A 299 -28.34 -0.95 -8.62
N GLN A 300 -27.54 -0.45 -9.55
CA GLN A 300 -27.98 -0.16 -10.92
C GLN A 300 -28.50 -1.43 -11.62
N GLY A 301 -27.76 -2.54 -11.52
CA GLY A 301 -28.16 -3.83 -12.07
C GLY A 301 -29.47 -4.35 -11.47
N TYR A 302 -29.67 -4.19 -10.16
CA TYR A 302 -30.92 -4.53 -9.48
C TYR A 302 -32.10 -3.72 -10.03
N ILE A 303 -31.97 -2.38 -10.11
CA ILE A 303 -33.04 -1.50 -10.60
C ILE A 303 -33.37 -1.80 -12.07
N GLN A 304 -32.36 -2.01 -12.91
CA GLN A 304 -32.58 -2.37 -14.31
C GLN A 304 -33.30 -3.72 -14.44
N THR A 305 -32.87 -4.72 -13.66
CA THR A 305 -33.48 -6.06 -13.68
C THR A 305 -34.94 -6.02 -13.22
N THR A 306 -35.26 -5.28 -12.14
CA THR A 306 -36.63 -5.14 -11.64
C THR A 306 -37.52 -4.36 -12.62
N THR A 307 -36.98 -3.34 -13.30
CA THR A 307 -37.68 -2.58 -14.35
C THR A 307 -37.98 -3.45 -15.57
N VAL A 308 -37.01 -4.19 -16.10
CA VAL A 308 -37.22 -5.08 -17.26
C VAL A 308 -38.20 -6.21 -16.91
N ALA A 309 -38.11 -6.77 -15.70
CA ALA A 309 -39.01 -7.82 -15.26
C ALA A 309 -40.45 -7.32 -15.06
N SER A 310 -40.65 -6.12 -14.52
CA SER A 310 -41.99 -5.51 -14.35
C SER A 310 -42.60 -5.15 -15.69
N LEU A 311 -41.80 -4.64 -16.62
CA LEU A 311 -42.19 -4.35 -18.00
C LEU A 311 -42.64 -5.61 -18.75
N ASN A 312 -41.87 -6.70 -18.67
CA ASN A 312 -42.24 -7.97 -19.30
C ASN A 312 -43.55 -8.51 -18.73
N ASN A 313 -43.72 -8.47 -17.40
CA ASN A 313 -44.96 -8.88 -16.74
C ASN A 313 -46.15 -8.01 -17.16
N LEU A 314 -45.98 -6.69 -17.21
CA LEU A 314 -47.04 -5.77 -17.63
C LEU A 314 -47.40 -5.94 -19.11
N SER A 315 -46.42 -6.12 -19.99
CA SER A 315 -46.68 -6.38 -21.42
C SER A 315 -47.48 -7.66 -21.65
N ARG A 316 -47.20 -8.73 -20.88
CA ARG A 316 -48.01 -9.96 -20.89
C ARG A 316 -49.40 -9.73 -20.27
N GLY A 317 -49.47 -9.01 -19.15
CA GLY A 317 -50.71 -8.62 -18.48
C GLY A 317 -51.67 -7.86 -19.41
N LEU A 318 -51.15 -6.97 -20.25
CA LEU A 318 -51.94 -6.22 -21.23
C LEU A 318 -52.45 -7.09 -22.38
N THR A 319 -51.75 -8.17 -22.74
CA THR A 319 -52.25 -9.14 -23.74
C THR A 319 -53.34 -10.06 -23.17
N MET A 320 -53.35 -10.29 -21.85
CA MET A 320 -54.30 -11.16 -21.16
C MET A 320 -54.89 -10.44 -19.94
N LEU A 321 -55.96 -9.65 -20.16
CA LEU A 321 -56.56 -8.78 -19.14
C LEU A 321 -56.84 -9.43 -17.77
N PRO A 322 -57.29 -10.70 -17.66
CA PRO A 322 -57.48 -11.36 -16.36
C PRO A 322 -56.19 -11.57 -15.55
N SER A 323 -55.03 -11.53 -16.21
CA SER A 323 -53.72 -11.58 -15.55
C SER A 323 -53.24 -10.18 -15.12
N LEU A 324 -53.80 -9.11 -15.67
CA LEU A 324 -53.48 -7.74 -15.29
C LEU A 324 -53.74 -7.50 -13.80
N ASP A 325 -54.89 -7.98 -13.31
CA ASP A 325 -55.31 -7.89 -11.90
C ASP A 325 -54.31 -8.55 -10.94
N LYS A 326 -53.54 -9.54 -11.40
CA LYS A 326 -52.46 -10.20 -10.64
C LYS A 326 -51.10 -9.50 -10.82
N THR A 327 -50.82 -8.98 -12.02
CA THR A 327 -49.53 -8.33 -12.31
C THR A 327 -49.39 -6.92 -11.73
N LEU A 328 -50.48 -6.14 -11.68
CA LEU A 328 -50.46 -4.78 -11.11
C LEU A 328 -50.06 -4.74 -9.62
N PRO A 329 -50.59 -5.60 -8.72
CA PRO A 329 -50.13 -5.62 -7.33
C PRO A 329 -48.69 -6.11 -7.20
N GLU A 330 -48.20 -6.99 -8.07
CA GLU A 330 -46.78 -7.38 -8.09
C GLU A 330 -45.86 -6.23 -8.51
N ILE A 331 -46.27 -5.42 -9.48
CA ILE A 331 -45.51 -4.23 -9.93
C ILE A 331 -45.54 -3.16 -8.84
N THR A 332 -46.69 -2.97 -8.20
CA THR A 332 -46.84 -2.12 -7.00
C THR A 332 -45.84 -2.55 -5.93
N ALA A 333 -45.80 -3.84 -5.59
CA ALA A 333 -44.89 -4.41 -4.60
C ALA A 333 -43.40 -4.19 -4.96
N ARG A 334 -43.02 -4.34 -6.24
CA ARG A 334 -41.64 -4.07 -6.68
C ARG A 334 -41.26 -2.60 -6.59
N CYS A 335 -42.19 -1.67 -6.88
CA CYS A 335 -41.96 -0.24 -6.69
C CYS A 335 -41.84 0.12 -5.20
N GLN A 336 -42.67 -0.50 -4.36
CA GLN A 336 -42.60 -0.35 -2.90
C GLN A 336 -41.26 -0.83 -2.33
N ASP A 337 -40.71 -1.91 -2.88
CA ASP A 337 -39.37 -2.40 -2.52
C ASP A 337 -38.28 -1.41 -2.95
N ILE A 338 -38.37 -0.80 -4.14
CA ILE A 338 -37.43 0.25 -4.58
C ILE A 338 -37.52 1.50 -3.70
N HIS A 339 -38.73 1.90 -3.30
CA HIS A 339 -38.90 3.03 -2.40
C HIS A 339 -38.40 2.73 -0.98
N ALA A 340 -38.59 1.49 -0.49
CA ALA A 340 -38.02 1.06 0.77
C ALA A 340 -36.48 0.98 0.70
N LEU A 341 -35.90 0.57 -0.43
CA LEU A 341 -34.45 0.60 -0.68
C LEU A 341 -33.90 2.03 -0.55
N GLU A 342 -34.54 3.00 -1.19
CA GLU A 342 -34.18 4.43 -1.09
C GLU A 342 -34.21 4.90 0.37
N ALA A 343 -35.29 4.62 1.09
CA ALA A 343 -35.42 4.96 2.50
C ALA A 343 -34.38 4.25 3.39
N ILE A 344 -33.93 3.03 3.04
CA ILE A 344 -32.89 2.34 3.82
C ILE A 344 -31.54 3.02 3.55
N LEU A 345 -31.21 3.28 2.29
CA LEU A 345 -29.95 3.90 1.88
C LEU A 345 -29.81 5.34 2.40
N SER A 346 -30.91 6.09 2.60
CA SER A 346 -30.87 7.41 3.25
C SER A 346 -30.51 7.33 4.74
N THR A 347 -30.80 6.20 5.39
CA THR A 347 -30.51 5.99 6.82
C THR A 347 -29.13 5.40 7.10
N ILE A 348 -28.47 4.83 6.09
CA ILE A 348 -27.14 4.23 6.26
C ILE A 348 -26.06 5.31 6.14
N LYS A 349 -25.38 5.57 7.26
CA LYS A 349 -24.10 6.30 7.26
C LYS A 349 -23.01 5.37 6.73
N PRO A 350 -22.10 5.85 5.86
CA PRO A 350 -21.02 5.02 5.33
C PRO A 350 -20.17 4.47 6.49
N PRO A 351 -19.92 3.15 6.56
CA PRO A 351 -19.04 2.59 7.58
C PRO A 351 -17.62 3.13 7.40
N SER A 352 -16.89 3.31 8.51
CA SER A 352 -15.50 3.78 8.48
C SER A 352 -14.64 2.82 7.68
N HIS A 353 -14.14 3.29 6.54
CA HIS A 353 -13.29 2.49 5.65
C HIS A 353 -11.87 2.42 6.26
N PRO A 354 -11.34 1.24 6.61
CA PRO A 354 -10.07 1.09 7.34
C PRO A 354 -8.80 1.46 6.54
N SER A 355 -8.96 1.92 5.30
CA SER A 355 -7.90 2.41 4.41
C SER A 355 -8.03 3.89 4.05
N LEU A 356 -9.11 4.56 4.45
CA LEU A 356 -9.21 6.02 4.37
C LEU A 356 -8.77 6.57 5.74
N PRO A 357 -7.93 7.61 5.80
CA PRO A 357 -7.63 8.28 7.05
C PRO A 357 -8.95 8.72 7.69
N GLN A 358 -9.15 8.39 8.97
CA GLN A 358 -10.30 8.86 9.72
C GLN A 358 -10.37 10.39 9.63
N PRO A 359 -11.52 10.99 9.29
CA PRO A 359 -11.76 12.38 9.65
C PRO A 359 -11.63 12.44 11.17
N GLN A 360 -10.65 13.19 11.68
CA GLN A 360 -10.51 13.43 13.11
C GLN A 360 -11.84 13.99 13.64
N GLU A 361 -12.57 13.18 14.40
CA GLU A 361 -13.62 13.68 15.27
C GLU A 361 -12.94 14.62 16.28
N GLN A 362 -13.06 15.92 16.07
CA GLN A 362 -12.63 16.93 17.03
C GLN A 362 -13.46 16.77 18.31
N THR A 363 -12.86 16.17 19.32
CA THR A 363 -13.38 16.15 20.69
C THR A 363 -13.31 17.56 21.29
N SER A 364 -14.47 18.22 21.33
CA SER A 364 -14.97 19.19 22.33
C SER A 364 -14.00 20.22 22.98
N SER A 365 -14.32 21.51 22.81
CA SER A 365 -14.24 22.53 23.88
C SER A 365 -15.32 23.60 23.68
N PRO A 366 -16.03 24.07 24.72
CA PRO A 366 -17.16 25.00 24.61
C PRO A 366 -16.71 26.45 24.83
N SER A 367 -17.14 27.41 23.98
CA SER A 367 -17.45 28.79 24.40
C SER A 367 -17.95 29.70 23.25
N SER A 368 -19.01 30.43 23.60
CA SER A 368 -19.42 31.78 23.15
C SER A 368 -19.86 32.05 21.69
N SER A 369 -21.19 32.14 21.58
CA SER A 369 -21.98 33.29 21.08
C SER A 369 -22.24 33.53 19.58
N SER A 370 -23.54 33.49 19.26
CA SER A 370 -24.32 34.29 18.27
C SER A 370 -24.64 33.62 16.90
N PRO A 371 -25.81 33.93 16.27
CA PRO A 371 -26.87 32.96 15.93
C PRO A 371 -27.12 32.78 14.39
N PRO A 372 -28.12 31.99 13.92
CA PRO A 372 -28.02 31.18 12.70
C PRO A 372 -28.45 31.89 11.40
N PRO A 373 -28.07 31.34 10.24
CA PRO A 373 -29.12 30.94 9.30
C PRO A 373 -28.87 29.57 8.65
N ASN A 374 -29.92 28.75 8.67
CA ASN A 374 -30.32 27.77 7.67
C ASN A 374 -29.31 27.40 6.57
N SER A 375 -28.62 26.28 6.74
CA SER A 375 -28.27 25.42 5.61
C SER A 375 -28.10 24.00 6.10
N ASP A 376 -28.92 23.11 5.57
CA ASP A 376 -28.89 21.67 5.75
C ASP A 376 -27.46 21.14 5.81
N SER A 377 -27.12 20.50 6.93
CA SER A 377 -25.97 19.61 7.01
C SER A 377 -26.09 18.61 5.85
N LYS A 378 -25.31 18.82 4.78
CA LYS A 378 -25.22 17.92 3.62
C LYS A 378 -25.03 16.51 4.15
N GLN A 379 -26.10 15.72 4.08
CA GLN A 379 -26.11 14.39 4.67
C GLN A 379 -25.16 13.53 3.82
N ASN A 380 -24.01 13.17 4.40
CA ASN A 380 -23.05 12.22 3.83
C ASN A 380 -23.67 10.81 3.81
N ASN A 381 -24.71 10.61 3.00
CA ASN A 381 -25.44 9.36 2.86
C ASN A 381 -24.99 8.63 1.59
N LEU A 382 -25.07 7.30 1.60
CA LEU A 382 -24.73 6.45 0.45
C LEU A 382 -25.65 6.66 -0.78
N LEU A 383 -26.74 7.41 -0.62
CA LEU A 383 -27.67 7.76 -1.69
C LEU A 383 -27.12 8.79 -2.66
N THR A 384 -26.43 9.82 -2.17
CA THR A 384 -25.96 10.94 -2.98
C THR A 384 -25.09 10.49 -4.16
N PRO A 385 -24.10 9.58 -4.01
CA PRO A 385 -23.34 9.07 -5.16
C PRO A 385 -24.18 8.23 -6.12
N LEU A 386 -25.19 7.51 -5.63
CA LEU A 386 -26.07 6.67 -6.46
C LEU A 386 -27.00 7.53 -7.31
N LEU A 387 -27.63 8.54 -6.70
CA LEU A 387 -28.49 9.51 -7.39
C LEU A 387 -27.71 10.33 -8.43
N THR A 388 -26.45 10.68 -8.11
CA THR A 388 -25.55 11.35 -9.06
C THR A 388 -25.17 10.43 -10.22
N SER A 389 -24.93 9.14 -9.98
CA SER A 389 -24.62 8.18 -11.06
C SER A 389 -25.79 7.88 -11.99
N LEU A 390 -27.03 8.05 -11.50
CA LEU A 390 -28.26 7.81 -12.24
C LEU A 390 -28.91 9.12 -12.74
N ASP A 391 -28.28 10.28 -12.54
CA ASP A 391 -28.80 11.62 -12.86
C ASP A 391 -30.29 11.81 -12.52
N THR A 392 -30.72 11.29 -11.35
CA THR A 392 -32.14 11.22 -10.99
C THR A 392 -32.42 11.73 -9.59
N PRO A 393 -33.59 12.39 -9.38
CA PRO A 393 -33.94 12.95 -8.08
C PRO A 393 -34.50 11.90 -7.10
N SER A 394 -35.03 10.77 -7.59
CA SER A 394 -35.51 9.66 -6.76
C SER A 394 -35.56 8.33 -7.54
N LEU A 395 -35.34 7.21 -6.84
CA LEU A 395 -35.33 5.88 -7.45
C LEU A 395 -36.71 5.44 -7.97
N PRO A 396 -37.83 5.68 -7.27
CA PRO A 396 -39.17 5.36 -7.76
C PRO A 396 -39.58 6.17 -9.00
N SER A 397 -39.17 7.45 -9.09
CA SER A 397 -39.42 8.27 -10.27
C SER A 397 -38.68 7.71 -11.50
N TYR A 398 -37.42 7.30 -11.32
CA TYR A 398 -36.67 6.63 -12.39
C TYR A 398 -37.34 5.33 -12.85
N PHE A 399 -37.82 4.50 -11.91
CA PHE A 399 -38.54 3.27 -12.22
C PHE A 399 -39.79 3.53 -13.09
N TRP A 400 -40.67 4.45 -12.67
CA TRP A 400 -41.91 4.72 -13.41
C TRP A 400 -41.66 5.38 -14.77
N ARG A 401 -40.70 6.31 -14.88
CA ARG A 401 -40.34 6.93 -16.17
C ARG A 401 -39.72 5.92 -17.14
N SER A 402 -38.81 5.10 -16.64
CA SER A 402 -38.16 4.05 -17.43
C SER A 402 -39.18 3.02 -17.92
N LEU A 403 -40.09 2.58 -17.03
CA LEU A 403 -41.16 1.66 -17.37
C LEU A 403 -42.15 2.29 -18.37
N ALA A 404 -42.58 3.54 -18.19
CA ALA A 404 -43.50 4.22 -19.09
C ALA A 404 -42.91 4.41 -20.50
N SER A 405 -41.65 4.86 -20.60
CA SER A 405 -40.98 5.10 -21.89
C SER A 405 -40.83 3.83 -22.72
N SER A 406 -40.55 2.70 -22.07
CA SER A 406 -40.32 1.41 -22.70
C SER A 406 -41.61 0.59 -22.90
N LEU A 407 -42.68 0.95 -22.22
CA LEU A 407 -44.01 0.38 -22.40
C LEU A 407 -44.73 0.91 -23.65
N SER A 408 -44.61 2.21 -23.93
CA SER A 408 -45.27 2.86 -25.07
C SER A 408 -45.06 2.13 -26.41
N PRO A 409 -43.84 1.78 -26.84
CA PRO A 409 -43.62 1.05 -28.11
C PRO A 409 -44.22 -0.37 -28.09
N ARG A 410 -44.24 -1.05 -26.94
CA ARG A 410 -44.83 -2.40 -26.82
C ARG A 410 -46.34 -2.39 -26.96
N ILE A 411 -47.00 -1.35 -26.43
CA ILE A 411 -48.45 -1.19 -26.58
C ILE A 411 -48.79 -0.82 -28.01
N GLN A 412 -47.99 0.05 -28.65
CA GLN A 412 -48.14 0.34 -30.07
C GLN A 412 -48.11 -0.96 -30.87
N GLU A 413 -47.13 -1.82 -30.63
CA GLU A 413 -47.03 -3.11 -31.33
C GLU A 413 -48.27 -4.00 -31.12
N ILE A 414 -48.81 -4.10 -29.89
CA ILE A 414 -50.03 -4.86 -29.59
C ILE A 414 -51.24 -4.30 -30.35
N ILE A 415 -51.35 -2.97 -30.47
CA ILE A 415 -52.45 -2.33 -31.21
C ILE A 415 -52.30 -2.52 -32.72
N HIS A 416 -51.09 -2.35 -33.26
CA HIS A 416 -50.80 -2.51 -34.69
C HIS A 416 -50.96 -3.97 -35.15
N ARG A 417 -50.63 -4.95 -34.29
CA ARG A 417 -50.89 -6.37 -34.55
C ARG A 417 -52.38 -6.71 -34.61
N GLY A 418 -53.25 -5.85 -34.06
CA GLY A 418 -54.69 -6.04 -34.06
C GLY A 418 -55.16 -7.25 -33.25
N GLY A 419 -56.45 -7.59 -33.36
CA GLY A 419 -57.04 -8.77 -32.72
C GLY A 419 -57.83 -8.49 -31.43
N VAL A 420 -58.15 -9.57 -30.70
CA VAL A 420 -59.04 -9.54 -29.54
C VAL A 420 -58.44 -8.75 -28.37
N SER A 421 -57.13 -8.84 -28.16
CA SER A 421 -56.41 -8.08 -27.12
C SER A 421 -56.49 -6.56 -27.37
N ALA A 422 -56.25 -6.11 -28.60
CA ALA A 422 -56.35 -4.70 -28.97
C ALA A 422 -57.78 -4.15 -28.80
N ARG A 423 -58.81 -4.91 -29.18
CA ARG A 423 -60.22 -4.54 -28.99
C ARG A 423 -60.59 -4.46 -27.52
N THR A 424 -60.13 -5.43 -26.72
CA THR A 424 -60.37 -5.51 -25.28
C THR A 424 -59.68 -4.38 -24.51
N LEU A 425 -58.49 -3.95 -24.96
CA LEU A 425 -57.78 -2.80 -24.40
C LEU A 425 -58.54 -1.50 -24.69
N ARG A 426 -59.05 -1.32 -25.92
CA ARG A 426 -59.87 -0.14 -26.28
C ARG A 426 -61.17 -0.07 -25.47
N SER A 427 -61.86 -1.20 -25.26
CA SER A 427 -63.12 -1.23 -24.48
C SER A 427 -62.92 -1.05 -22.97
N ASN A 428 -61.77 -1.46 -22.41
CA ASN A 428 -61.47 -1.37 -20.98
C ASN A 428 -60.56 -0.19 -20.61
N ARG A 429 -60.40 0.78 -21.51
CA ARG A 429 -59.49 1.92 -21.37
C ARG A 429 -59.68 2.70 -20.05
N ASP A 430 -60.92 3.01 -19.67
CA ASP A 430 -61.20 3.80 -18.46
C ASP A 430 -60.98 3.01 -17.16
N LYS A 431 -61.18 1.69 -17.21
CA LYS A 431 -60.84 0.78 -16.12
C LYS A 431 -59.31 0.73 -15.95
N LEU A 432 -58.59 0.53 -17.04
CA LEU A 432 -57.14 0.47 -17.07
C LEU A 432 -56.48 1.78 -16.61
N LYS A 433 -57.04 2.93 -17.02
CA LYS A 433 -56.62 4.26 -16.57
C LYS A 433 -56.70 4.41 -15.05
N ARG A 434 -57.79 3.93 -14.45
CA ARG A 434 -57.97 3.97 -12.98
C ARG A 434 -57.04 3.00 -12.27
N GLU A 435 -56.94 1.76 -12.74
CA GLU A 435 -56.11 0.73 -12.12
C GLU A 435 -54.61 1.05 -12.19
N ILE A 436 -54.14 1.61 -13.31
CA ILE A 436 -52.74 2.05 -13.44
C ILE A 436 -52.48 3.28 -12.56
N ARG A 437 -53.40 4.25 -12.51
CA ARG A 437 -53.28 5.40 -11.61
C ARG A 437 -53.20 4.96 -10.16
N GLU A 438 -54.07 4.04 -9.74
CA GLU A 438 -54.07 3.48 -8.39
C GLU A 438 -52.80 2.66 -8.10
N CYS A 439 -52.33 1.87 -9.07
CA CYS A 439 -51.08 1.10 -8.98
C CYS A 439 -49.87 2.01 -8.73
N VAL A 440 -49.76 3.13 -9.46
CA VAL A 440 -48.67 4.10 -9.26
C VAL A 440 -48.77 4.78 -7.89
N LEU A 441 -49.97 5.26 -7.52
CA LEU A 441 -50.19 5.94 -6.24
C LEU A 441 -49.97 5.04 -5.03
N ARG A 442 -50.29 3.74 -5.15
CA ARG A 442 -50.05 2.74 -4.11
C ARG A 442 -48.58 2.29 -4.11
N GLY A 443 -47.97 2.21 -5.28
CA GLY A 443 -46.58 1.76 -5.46
C GLY A 443 -45.56 2.77 -4.96
N SER A 444 -45.92 4.05 -4.98
CA SER A 444 -45.10 5.15 -4.47
C SER A 444 -45.25 5.41 -2.97
N GLN A 445 -46.11 4.66 -2.28
CA GLN A 445 -46.23 4.71 -0.82
C GLN A 445 -45.38 3.60 -0.20
N LEU A 446 -44.71 3.87 0.94
CA LEU A 446 -44.01 2.81 1.67
C LEU A 446 -44.99 1.70 2.06
N PRO A 447 -44.59 0.42 1.95
CA PRO A 447 -45.42 -0.69 2.40
C PRO A 447 -45.63 -0.58 3.92
N GLN A 448 -46.83 -0.92 4.41
CA GLN A 448 -47.16 -0.83 5.84
C GLN A 448 -46.21 -1.64 6.73
N SER A 449 -45.66 -2.74 6.21
CA SER A 449 -44.64 -3.55 6.88
C SER A 449 -43.30 -2.81 7.08
N ALA A 450 -42.95 -1.83 6.25
CA ALA A 450 -41.74 -1.01 6.38
C ALA A 450 -41.89 0.14 7.40
N LEU A 451 -43.10 0.70 7.52
CA LEU A 451 -43.43 1.77 8.48
C LEU A 451 -43.24 1.34 9.95
N GLY A 452 -43.48 0.05 10.26
CA GLY A 452 -43.22 -0.48 11.61
C GLY A 452 -41.74 -0.61 11.97
N VAL A 453 -40.82 -0.57 11.00
CA VAL A 453 -39.37 -0.83 11.21
C VAL A 453 -38.61 0.47 11.50
N GLY A 454 -39.30 1.54 11.90
CA GLY A 454 -38.69 2.84 12.20
C GLY A 454 -38.30 3.65 10.96
N MET A 455 -38.96 3.41 9.83
CA MET A 455 -38.90 4.31 8.68
C MET A 455 -39.90 5.44 8.89
N GLU A 456 -39.40 6.63 9.21
CA GLU A 456 -40.25 7.82 9.40
C GLU A 456 -41.02 8.15 8.11
N LYS A 457 -42.25 8.65 8.27
CA LYS A 457 -43.16 9.14 7.21
C LYS A 457 -42.65 10.41 6.50
N ARG A 458 -41.35 10.50 6.17
CA ARG A 458 -40.76 11.76 5.72
C ARG A 458 -41.28 12.24 4.36
N ASP A 459 -41.78 11.34 3.50
CA ASP A 459 -42.08 11.65 2.10
C ASP A 459 -43.53 11.37 1.63
N GLN A 460 -44.50 11.22 2.54
CA GLN A 460 -45.91 11.03 2.14
C GLN A 460 -46.52 12.23 1.36
N ASN A 461 -45.82 13.37 1.32
CA ASN A 461 -46.28 14.59 0.64
C ASN A 461 -45.71 14.79 -0.78
N GLN A 462 -44.93 13.87 -1.34
CA GLN A 462 -44.52 13.98 -2.75
C GLN A 462 -45.73 13.76 -3.66
N ASN A 463 -46.02 14.75 -4.52
CA ASN A 463 -47.13 14.68 -5.45
C ASN A 463 -46.80 13.70 -6.62
N TRP A 464 -47.11 12.42 -6.44
CA TRP A 464 -46.91 11.36 -7.43
C TRP A 464 -47.88 11.41 -8.62
N GLU A 465 -48.79 12.39 -8.65
CA GLU A 465 -49.73 12.59 -9.76
C GLU A 465 -49.02 12.80 -11.09
N ARG A 466 -47.82 13.42 -11.09
CA ARG A 466 -47.02 13.62 -12.30
C ARG A 466 -46.59 12.29 -12.91
N GLU A 467 -46.05 11.38 -12.11
CA GLU A 467 -45.60 10.07 -12.59
C GLU A 467 -46.78 9.16 -12.97
N ALA A 468 -47.89 9.26 -12.21
CA ALA A 468 -49.13 8.59 -12.58
C ALA A 468 -49.68 9.08 -13.93
N ALA A 469 -49.61 10.39 -14.19
CA ALA A 469 -50.02 10.96 -15.47
C ALA A 469 -49.11 10.51 -16.63
N VAL A 470 -47.78 10.44 -16.42
CA VAL A 470 -46.82 9.95 -17.41
C VAL A 470 -47.08 8.48 -17.76
N MET A 471 -47.29 7.64 -16.74
CA MET A 471 -47.57 6.22 -16.92
C MET A 471 -48.92 5.97 -17.61
N VAL A 472 -49.97 6.71 -17.20
CA VAL A 472 -51.28 6.66 -17.87
C VAL A 472 -51.18 7.15 -19.31
N SER A 473 -50.44 8.23 -19.58
CA SER A 473 -50.24 8.76 -20.93
C SER A 473 -49.52 7.77 -21.85
N ALA A 474 -48.52 7.05 -21.34
CA ALA A 474 -47.80 6.03 -22.11
C ALA A 474 -48.72 4.90 -22.63
N VAL A 475 -49.81 4.62 -21.90
CA VAL A 475 -50.78 3.59 -22.26
C VAL A 475 -51.96 4.16 -23.05
N VAL A 476 -52.53 5.26 -22.56
CA VAL A 476 -53.76 5.85 -23.09
C VAL A 476 -53.49 6.70 -24.33
N GLY A 477 -52.39 7.46 -24.36
CA GLY A 477 -52.03 8.28 -25.52
C GLY A 477 -51.70 7.45 -26.77
N VAL A 478 -51.37 6.17 -26.59
CA VAL A 478 -51.19 5.20 -27.67
C VAL A 478 -52.54 4.60 -28.13
N LEU A 479 -53.52 4.51 -27.23
CA LEU A 479 -54.88 4.02 -27.55
C LEU A 479 -55.75 5.08 -28.26
N GLU A 480 -55.41 6.36 -28.11
CA GLU A 480 -56.08 7.50 -28.76
C GLU A 480 -55.61 7.76 -30.20
N ARG A 481 -54.43 7.24 -30.56
CA ARG A 481 -53.94 7.20 -31.94
C ARG A 481 -54.39 5.91 -32.62
#